data_AF-A0A6B1BVL0-F1
#
_entry.id   AF-A0A6B1BVL0-F1
#
_cell.length_a   1.000
_cell.length_b   1.000
_cell.length_c   1.000
_cell.angle_alpha   90.00
_cell.angle_beta   90.00
_cell.angle_gamma   90.00
#
_symmetry.space_group_name_H-M   'P 1'
#
loop_
_entity.id
_entity.type
_entity.pdbx_description
1 polymer ?
#
loop_
_entity_poly.entity_id
_entity_poly.type
_entity_poly.pdbx_seq_one_letter_code
_entity_poly.pdbx_strand_id
1 'polypeptide(L)'
;MAFTKRRIVTGHDETGAPVIISDGPAEPSFLGRTTASLWYVGQPPVTVNDGGDEPADRKDFVPPPGGISWRIFTLKPSGGKAIGPTDDPRFDQKRVGFHATPTIDFIEVISGRIRLELNDHTVELDAGSCVIQRGTWHRWIVLGDEPCTFSATMLGVGDGDDLGFAGASTGALGPRRVVTDGDGVCADGPPATASQSDGGVVTAELWHTFAPVASELQGGDAPVSDMQLNPPGGGVTWKQVTIPASMADQAALMHRTPTIDFVRIAQGTVDLELPGQPPTHLVAGDCVIQRGTEHAWRNTGDGPFTLSAVMIGVGDG
;
A
#
# COMPACT_ATOMS: atom_id res chain seq x y z
N MET A 1 -15.47 9.93 -0.08
CA MET A 1 -16.17 8.89 -0.85
C MET A 1 -16.20 7.61 -0.03
N ALA A 2 -17.22 6.77 -0.19
CA ALA A 2 -17.26 5.47 0.48
C ALA A 2 -16.31 4.50 -0.23
N PHE A 3 -15.54 3.71 0.53
CA PHE A 3 -14.66 2.67 -0.03
C PHE A 3 -15.49 1.59 -0.74
N THR A 4 -15.13 1.25 -1.98
CA THR A 4 -15.68 0.10 -2.71
C THR A 4 -14.84 -1.13 -2.37
N LYS A 5 -15.45 -2.27 -2.09
CA LYS A 5 -14.68 -3.51 -1.87
C LYS A 5 -14.27 -4.18 -3.18
N ARG A 6 -14.29 -3.50 -4.33
CA ARG A 6 -14.05 -4.15 -5.61
C ARG A 6 -12.56 -4.47 -5.76
N ARG A 7 -12.27 -5.72 -6.09
CA ARG A 7 -10.93 -6.26 -6.30
C ARG A 7 -10.84 -6.89 -7.69
N ILE A 8 -9.85 -6.44 -8.44
CA ILE A 8 -9.49 -6.93 -9.75
C ILE A 8 -8.14 -7.64 -9.61
N VAL A 9 -8.01 -8.80 -10.25
CA VAL A 9 -6.75 -9.56 -10.29
C VAL A 9 -6.42 -9.80 -11.75
N THR A 10 -5.23 -9.36 -12.17
CA THR A 10 -4.72 -9.65 -13.51
C THR A 10 -3.84 -10.90 -13.49
N GLY A 11 -3.46 -11.39 -14.66
CA GLY A 11 -2.42 -12.39 -14.84
C GLY A 11 -2.41 -12.85 -16.29
N HIS A 12 -1.93 -14.07 -16.52
CA HIS A 12 -1.78 -14.58 -17.88
C HIS A 12 -2.64 -15.82 -18.08
N ASP A 13 -3.22 -15.97 -19.28
CA ASP A 13 -3.93 -17.19 -19.67
C ASP A 13 -2.97 -18.33 -20.07
N GLU A 14 -3.52 -19.47 -20.50
CA GLU A 14 -2.73 -20.64 -20.92
C GLU A 14 -1.77 -20.38 -22.08
N THR A 15 -2.00 -19.32 -22.86
CA THR A 15 -1.15 -18.91 -23.98
C THR A 15 -0.10 -17.86 -23.60
N GLY A 16 -0.16 -17.37 -22.35
CA GLY A 16 0.69 -16.28 -21.86
C GLY A 16 0.15 -14.88 -22.19
N ALA A 17 -1.10 -14.75 -22.67
CA ALA A 17 -1.71 -13.45 -22.94
C ALA A 17 -2.23 -12.80 -21.64
N PRO A 18 -2.10 -11.47 -21.46
CA PRO A 18 -2.58 -10.78 -20.26
C PRO A 18 -4.11 -10.75 -20.21
N VAL A 19 -4.68 -11.12 -19.06
CA VAL A 19 -6.13 -11.22 -18.84
C VAL A 19 -6.53 -10.74 -17.43
N ILE A 20 -7.80 -10.40 -17.28
CA ILE A 20 -8.44 -10.28 -15.97
C ILE A 20 -8.84 -11.68 -15.50
N ILE A 21 -8.26 -12.13 -14.41
CA ILE A 21 -8.53 -13.46 -13.81
C ILE A 21 -9.74 -13.41 -12.90
N SER A 22 -9.94 -12.30 -12.19
CA SER A 22 -11.14 -12.07 -11.40
C SER A 22 -11.45 -10.58 -11.28
N ASP A 23 -12.74 -10.23 -11.30
CA ASP A 23 -13.26 -8.90 -10.97
C ASP A 23 -14.52 -9.09 -10.14
N GLY A 24 -14.50 -8.64 -8.89
CA GLY A 24 -15.61 -8.82 -7.97
C GLY A 24 -15.36 -8.20 -6.61
N PRO A 25 -16.27 -8.39 -5.65
CA PRO A 25 -16.04 -7.95 -4.28
C PRO A 25 -14.89 -8.74 -3.63
N ALA A 26 -14.12 -8.06 -2.78
CA ALA A 26 -13.23 -8.66 -1.81
C ALA A 26 -13.99 -8.95 -0.53
N GLU A 27 -13.87 -10.19 -0.07
CA GLU A 27 -14.53 -10.64 1.15
C GLU A 27 -13.76 -10.19 2.41
N PRO A 28 -14.47 -9.96 3.52
CA PRO A 28 -13.82 -9.82 4.83
C PRO A 28 -12.97 -11.04 5.17
N SER A 29 -11.90 -10.83 5.94
CA SER A 29 -10.99 -11.88 6.40
C SER A 29 -10.48 -11.63 7.83
N PHE A 30 -9.50 -12.46 8.23
CA PHE A 30 -8.89 -12.50 9.56
C PHE A 30 -9.96 -12.44 10.67
N LEU A 31 -10.84 -13.46 10.64
CA LEU A 31 -11.90 -13.66 11.63
C LEU A 31 -12.94 -12.53 11.67
N GLY A 32 -13.18 -11.86 10.54
CA GLY A 32 -14.18 -10.79 10.41
C GLY A 32 -13.74 -9.45 11.00
N ARG A 33 -12.43 -9.29 11.28
CA ARG A 33 -11.85 -8.04 11.81
C ARG A 33 -11.49 -7.05 10.71
N THR A 34 -11.39 -7.50 9.46
CA THR A 34 -11.08 -6.65 8.30
C THR A 34 -12.34 -6.28 7.55
N THR A 35 -12.31 -5.14 6.87
CA THR A 35 -13.34 -4.77 5.90
C THR A 35 -13.18 -5.59 4.62
N ALA A 36 -11.95 -5.84 4.20
CA ALA A 36 -11.59 -6.70 3.07
C ALA A 36 -10.17 -7.28 3.24
N SER A 37 -9.97 -8.56 2.91
CA SER A 37 -8.65 -9.06 2.50
C SER A 37 -8.52 -8.90 1.00
N LEU A 38 -7.41 -8.32 0.58
CA LEU A 38 -7.14 -8.18 -0.85
C LEU A 38 -6.15 -9.24 -1.29
N TRP A 39 -5.09 -9.47 -0.53
CA TRP A 39 -4.05 -10.40 -0.96
C TRP A 39 -3.14 -10.88 0.19
N TYR A 40 -2.58 -12.08 0.05
CA TYR A 40 -1.64 -12.69 1.00
C TYR A 40 -0.60 -13.57 0.30
N VAL A 41 0.64 -13.53 0.81
CA VAL A 41 1.68 -14.54 0.58
C VAL A 41 2.41 -14.82 1.89
N GLY A 42 2.65 -16.09 2.20
CA GLY A 42 3.26 -16.53 3.45
C GLY A 42 4.78 -16.63 3.43
N GLN A 43 5.43 -16.19 2.36
CA GLN A 43 6.87 -16.30 2.13
C GLN A 43 7.32 -15.22 1.13
N PRO A 44 8.62 -14.92 1.00
CA PRO A 44 9.11 -14.04 -0.04
C PRO A 44 8.60 -14.47 -1.42
N PRO A 45 7.93 -13.59 -2.18
CA PRO A 45 7.50 -13.92 -3.53
C PRO A 45 8.72 -14.00 -4.46
N VAL A 46 8.73 -15.02 -5.31
CA VAL A 46 9.78 -15.32 -6.29
C VAL A 46 9.27 -15.07 -7.71
N THR A 47 7.96 -15.21 -7.95
CA THR A 47 7.33 -15.00 -9.26
C THR A 47 6.09 -14.13 -9.15
N VAL A 48 5.66 -13.53 -10.26
CA VAL A 48 4.44 -12.69 -10.31
C VAL A 48 3.16 -13.48 -10.01
N ASN A 49 3.22 -14.80 -10.01
CA ASN A 49 2.07 -15.68 -9.76
C ASN A 49 1.97 -16.12 -8.29
N ASP A 50 2.95 -15.78 -7.45
CA ASP A 50 2.92 -16.14 -6.04
C ASP A 50 1.80 -15.40 -5.29
N GLY A 51 1.37 -15.96 -4.16
CA GLY A 51 0.32 -15.42 -3.32
C GLY A 51 -1.09 -15.51 -3.92
N GLY A 52 -2.05 -14.91 -3.22
CA GLY A 52 -3.46 -14.93 -3.61
C GLY A 52 -4.39 -14.63 -2.44
N ASP A 53 -5.49 -15.38 -2.36
CA ASP A 53 -6.43 -15.28 -1.24
C ASP A 53 -5.80 -15.77 0.06
N GLU A 54 -6.18 -15.12 1.17
CA GLU A 54 -5.72 -15.52 2.49
C GLU A 54 -6.28 -16.90 2.87
N PRO A 55 -5.45 -17.84 3.36
CA PRO A 55 -5.92 -19.15 3.79
C PRO A 55 -6.97 -19.06 4.90
N ALA A 56 -8.09 -19.77 4.74
CA ALA A 56 -9.23 -19.70 5.67
C ALA A 56 -8.90 -20.19 7.09
N ASP A 57 -7.89 -21.03 7.24
CA ASP A 57 -7.42 -21.60 8.50
C ASP A 57 -6.29 -20.79 9.17
N ARG A 58 -5.85 -19.69 8.55
CA ARG A 58 -4.81 -18.81 9.10
C ARG A 58 -5.29 -18.17 10.40
N LYS A 59 -4.49 -18.34 11.45
CA LYS A 59 -4.80 -17.86 12.82
C LYS A 59 -4.01 -16.63 13.24
N ASP A 60 -2.85 -16.41 12.65
CA ASP A 60 -2.02 -15.26 12.97
C ASP A 60 -2.38 -14.08 12.05
N PHE A 61 -2.43 -12.87 12.59
CA PHE A 61 -2.64 -11.64 11.82
C PHE A 61 -1.40 -11.26 11.03
N VAL A 62 -0.25 -11.36 11.69
CA VAL A 62 1.03 -10.84 11.21
C VAL A 62 1.60 -11.80 10.17
N PRO A 63 1.96 -11.30 8.97
CA PRO A 63 2.62 -12.16 8.00
C PRO A 63 3.94 -12.69 8.58
N PRO A 64 4.31 -13.95 8.30
CA PRO A 64 5.59 -14.49 8.74
C PRO A 64 6.76 -13.72 8.09
N PRO A 65 8.01 -13.92 8.55
CA PRO A 65 9.20 -13.33 7.93
C PRO A 65 9.22 -13.47 6.40
N GLY A 66 9.34 -12.35 5.69
CA GLY A 66 9.30 -12.27 4.22
C GLY A 66 7.91 -12.42 3.58
N GLY A 67 6.89 -12.78 4.35
CA GLY A 67 5.50 -12.80 3.91
C GLY A 67 4.92 -11.39 3.80
N ILE A 68 3.87 -11.25 2.99
CA ILE A 68 3.22 -9.97 2.72
C ILE A 68 1.71 -10.14 2.79
N SER A 69 1.02 -9.13 3.31
CA SER A 69 -0.44 -9.10 3.30
C SER A 69 -0.97 -7.71 3.01
N TRP A 70 -2.07 -7.62 2.26
CA TRP A 70 -2.75 -6.38 1.92
C TRP A 70 -4.22 -6.44 2.32
N ARG A 71 -4.64 -5.53 3.19
CA ARG A 71 -5.96 -5.51 3.82
C ARG A 71 -6.52 -4.10 3.93
N ILE A 72 -7.84 -4.02 4.06
CA ILE A 72 -8.58 -2.80 4.35
C ILE A 72 -9.29 -2.94 5.69
N PHE A 73 -9.22 -1.90 6.52
CA PHE A 73 -9.83 -1.85 7.84
C PHE A 73 -10.80 -0.68 7.91
N THR A 74 -11.94 -0.88 8.56
CA THR A 74 -12.85 0.19 8.95
C THR A 74 -13.09 0.11 10.44
N LEU A 75 -12.51 1.05 11.18
CA LEU A 75 -12.68 1.16 12.62
C LEU A 75 -13.87 2.07 12.92
N LYS A 76 -14.77 1.59 13.78
CA LYS A 76 -15.90 2.38 14.25
C LYS A 76 -15.45 3.41 15.28
N PRO A 77 -16.16 4.55 15.40
CA PRO A 77 -15.97 5.48 16.49
C PRO A 77 -16.12 4.80 17.85
N SER A 78 -15.26 5.18 18.79
CA SER A 78 -15.20 4.63 20.15
C SER A 78 -15.27 5.74 21.21
N GLY A 79 -15.72 6.93 20.83
CA GLY A 79 -15.70 8.12 21.70
C GLY A 79 -14.27 8.53 22.08
N GLY A 80 -13.32 8.37 21.16
CA GLY A 80 -11.90 8.68 21.39
C GLY A 80 -11.14 7.68 22.26
N LYS A 81 -11.68 6.47 22.47
CA LYS A 81 -11.02 5.41 23.25
C LYS A 81 -10.27 4.44 22.34
N ALA A 82 -9.11 3.99 22.77
CA ALA A 82 -8.43 2.89 22.09
C ALA A 82 -9.25 1.60 22.19
N ILE A 83 -9.22 0.81 21.12
CA ILE A 83 -9.78 -0.54 21.07
C ILE A 83 -8.66 -1.50 20.64
N GLY A 84 -8.70 -2.72 21.15
CA GLY A 84 -7.74 -3.75 20.75
C GLY A 84 -8.09 -5.10 21.36
N PRO A 85 -7.50 -6.18 20.83
CA PRO A 85 -7.61 -7.51 21.41
C PRO A 85 -6.97 -7.53 22.80
N THR A 86 -7.52 -8.34 23.70
CA THR A 86 -6.96 -8.55 25.05
C THR A 86 -6.31 -9.92 25.19
N ASP A 87 -6.53 -10.81 24.24
CA ASP A 87 -6.08 -12.21 24.19
C ASP A 87 -4.84 -12.42 23.30
N ASP A 88 -4.29 -11.35 22.73
CA ASP A 88 -3.11 -11.38 21.88
C ASP A 88 -1.87 -10.90 22.66
N PRO A 89 -0.81 -11.72 22.80
CA PRO A 89 0.36 -11.38 23.61
C PRO A 89 1.20 -10.23 23.03
N ARG A 90 0.96 -9.81 21.79
CA ARG A 90 1.62 -8.62 21.19
C ARG A 90 1.06 -7.31 21.73
N PHE A 91 -0.10 -7.35 22.38
CA PHE A 91 -0.75 -6.19 22.96
C PHE A 91 -0.32 -5.98 24.41
N ASP A 92 -0.04 -4.72 24.74
CA ASP A 92 0.24 -4.27 26.09
C ASP A 92 -1.00 -4.45 26.97
N GLN A 93 -0.85 -5.21 28.05
CA GLN A 93 -1.94 -5.55 28.97
C GLN A 93 -2.45 -4.35 29.79
N LYS A 94 -1.68 -3.26 29.86
CA LYS A 94 -2.03 -2.04 30.59
C LYS A 94 -2.45 -0.91 29.65
N ARG A 95 -1.91 -0.87 28.44
CA ARG A 95 -2.20 0.14 27.40
C ARG A 95 -3.06 -0.47 26.30
N VAL A 96 -4.39 -0.37 26.46
CA VAL A 96 -5.37 -0.91 25.50
C VAL A 96 -5.03 -0.52 24.05
N GLY A 97 -5.02 -1.53 23.17
CA GLY A 97 -4.75 -1.38 21.73
C GLY A 97 -3.29 -1.11 21.37
N PHE A 98 -2.42 -0.94 22.36
CA PHE A 98 -1.01 -0.61 22.15
C PHE A 98 -0.21 -1.89 21.89
N HIS A 99 0.45 -1.96 20.74
CA HIS A 99 1.13 -3.17 20.26
C HIS A 99 2.27 -2.83 19.32
N ALA A 100 3.12 -3.82 19.04
CA ALA A 100 4.13 -3.78 18.00
C ALA A 100 4.13 -5.11 17.24
N THR A 101 4.55 -5.07 15.98
CA THR A 101 4.66 -6.25 15.12
C THR A 101 5.99 -6.19 14.39
N PRO A 102 6.66 -7.34 14.13
CA PRO A 102 7.90 -7.40 13.36
C PRO A 102 7.63 -7.18 11.87
N THR A 103 7.12 -6.00 11.54
CA THR A 103 6.68 -5.62 10.21
C THR A 103 7.07 -4.19 9.87
N ILE A 104 7.27 -3.94 8.58
CA ILE A 104 7.07 -2.61 8.02
C ILE A 104 5.66 -2.56 7.47
N ASP A 105 4.86 -1.59 7.91
CA ASP A 105 3.50 -1.39 7.40
C ASP A 105 3.41 -0.11 6.57
N PHE A 106 2.85 -0.23 5.36
CA PHE A 106 2.45 0.91 4.53
C PHE A 106 0.96 1.15 4.70
N ILE A 107 0.61 2.25 5.35
CA ILE A 107 -0.76 2.54 5.78
C ILE A 107 -1.25 3.81 5.11
N GLU A 108 -2.40 3.73 4.44
CA GLU A 108 -3.03 4.89 3.80
C GLU A 108 -4.42 5.10 4.40
N VAL A 109 -4.68 6.29 4.95
CA VAL A 109 -6.02 6.66 5.42
C VAL A 109 -6.90 6.97 4.20
N ILE A 110 -7.92 6.14 3.97
CA ILE A 110 -8.85 6.29 2.84
C ILE A 110 -9.95 7.30 3.17
N SER A 111 -10.52 7.22 4.38
CA SER A 111 -11.59 8.11 4.83
C SER A 111 -11.62 8.23 6.35
N GLY A 112 -12.17 9.34 6.85
CA GLY A 112 -12.27 9.60 8.29
C GLY A 112 -10.99 10.20 8.87
N ARG A 113 -10.94 10.26 10.20
CA ARG A 113 -9.81 10.79 10.97
C ARG A 113 -9.37 9.80 12.01
N ILE A 114 -8.07 9.60 12.16
CA ILE A 114 -7.51 8.67 13.12
C ILE A 114 -6.26 9.23 13.76
N ARG A 115 -6.05 8.90 15.03
CA ARG A 115 -4.84 9.21 15.76
C ARG A 115 -3.97 7.97 15.84
N LEU A 116 -2.71 8.13 15.43
CA LEU A 116 -1.61 7.23 15.72
C LEU A 116 -0.96 7.70 17.02
N GLU A 117 -1.07 6.91 18.08
CA GLU A 117 -0.33 7.16 19.32
C GLU A 117 0.86 6.20 19.38
N LEU A 118 2.05 6.76 19.63
CA LEU A 118 3.33 6.08 19.83
C LEU A 118 3.71 6.19 21.32
N ASN A 119 4.93 5.80 21.70
CA ASN A 119 5.38 5.92 23.09
C ASN A 119 5.47 7.39 23.54
N ASP A 120 6.17 8.23 22.76
CA ASP A 120 6.46 9.61 23.15
C ASP A 120 5.83 10.66 22.20
N HIS A 121 5.05 10.19 21.22
CA HIS A 121 4.49 11.04 20.18
C HIS A 121 3.06 10.65 19.82
N THR A 122 2.33 11.60 19.24
CA THR A 122 0.97 11.39 18.78
C THR A 122 0.76 12.17 17.50
N VAL A 123 0.19 11.51 16.49
CA VAL A 123 -0.07 12.11 15.18
C VAL A 123 -1.54 11.96 14.84
N GLU A 124 -2.20 13.05 14.49
CA GLU A 124 -3.54 13.00 13.88
C GLU A 124 -3.41 12.93 12.36
N LEU A 125 -4.14 11.99 11.77
CA LEU A 125 -4.09 11.63 10.37
C LEU A 125 -5.49 11.77 9.76
N ASP A 126 -5.55 12.48 8.65
CA ASP A 126 -6.74 12.69 7.83
C ASP A 126 -6.71 11.82 6.58
N ALA A 127 -7.83 11.71 5.86
CA ALA A 127 -7.89 11.05 4.56
C ALA A 127 -6.79 11.54 3.61
N GLY A 128 -6.10 10.60 2.95
CA GLY A 128 -4.92 10.82 2.13
C GLY A 128 -3.58 10.77 2.88
N SER A 129 -3.58 10.79 4.22
CA SER A 129 -2.35 10.65 4.99
C SER A 129 -1.78 9.24 4.85
N CYS A 130 -0.47 9.16 4.65
CA CYS A 130 0.30 7.94 4.49
C CYS A 130 1.23 7.75 5.70
N VAL A 131 1.37 6.51 6.18
CA VAL A 131 2.27 6.16 7.28
C VAL A 131 3.17 5.00 6.85
N ILE A 132 4.47 5.16 7.08
CA ILE A 132 5.45 4.08 7.05
C ILE A 132 5.72 3.72 8.51
N GLN A 133 5.13 2.61 8.95
CA GLN A 133 5.21 2.12 10.32
C GLN A 133 6.33 1.09 10.44
N ARG A 134 7.41 1.42 11.16
CA ARG A 134 8.64 0.62 11.21
C ARG A 134 8.77 -0.12 12.53
N GLY A 135 7.92 -1.13 12.75
CA GLY A 135 7.93 -1.96 13.97
C GLY A 135 7.61 -1.23 15.28
N THR A 136 7.26 0.06 15.22
CA THR A 136 7.12 0.89 16.43
C THR A 136 5.89 0.50 17.24
N TRP A 137 6.03 0.59 18.57
CA TRP A 137 4.91 0.41 19.48
C TRP A 137 3.85 1.49 19.28
N HIS A 138 2.62 1.09 19.03
CA HIS A 138 1.58 2.01 18.61
C HIS A 138 0.16 1.56 18.91
N ARG A 139 -0.78 2.50 18.85
CA ARG A 139 -2.22 2.22 18.75
C ARG A 139 -2.95 3.24 17.87
N TRP A 140 -4.12 2.82 17.41
CA TRP A 140 -4.99 3.59 16.54
C TRP A 140 -6.27 3.99 17.28
N ILE A 141 -6.61 5.28 17.25
CA ILE A 141 -7.83 5.81 17.89
C ILE A 141 -8.62 6.63 16.87
N VAL A 142 -9.83 6.18 16.55
CA VAL A 142 -10.74 6.94 15.66
C VAL A 142 -11.12 8.26 16.32
N LEU A 143 -10.98 9.35 15.56
CA LEU A 143 -11.33 10.69 15.99
C LEU A 143 -12.68 11.09 15.41
N GLY A 144 -13.56 11.65 16.25
CA GLY A 144 -14.91 12.05 15.86
C GLY A 144 -15.94 10.92 15.98
N ASP A 145 -17.05 11.09 15.26
CA ASP A 145 -18.24 10.24 15.27
C ASP A 145 -18.46 9.47 13.96
N GLU A 146 -17.55 9.60 13.00
CA GLU A 146 -17.56 8.88 11.73
C GLU A 146 -16.52 7.74 11.71
N PRO A 147 -16.80 6.58 11.07
CA PRO A 147 -15.82 5.52 10.90
C PRO A 147 -14.57 5.98 10.14
N CYS A 148 -13.42 5.45 10.54
CA CYS A 148 -12.17 5.63 9.79
C CYS A 148 -11.85 4.36 8.98
N THR A 149 -11.60 4.53 7.68
CA THR A 149 -11.16 3.44 6.79
C THR A 149 -9.73 3.66 6.35
N PHE A 150 -8.88 2.65 6.43
CA PHE A 150 -7.50 2.70 5.96
C PHE A 150 -7.08 1.39 5.29
N SER A 151 -6.14 1.50 4.36
CA SER A 151 -5.44 0.37 3.76
C SER A 151 -4.16 0.11 4.54
N ALA A 152 -3.79 -1.15 4.72
CA ALA A 152 -2.49 -1.53 5.25
C ALA A 152 -1.88 -2.65 4.41
N THR A 153 -0.66 -2.42 3.92
CA THR A 153 0.22 -3.47 3.41
C THR A 153 1.26 -3.76 4.47
N MET A 154 1.23 -4.97 5.04
CA MET A 154 2.18 -5.39 6.08
C MET A 154 3.24 -6.28 5.43
N LEU A 155 4.52 -5.94 5.66
CA LEU A 155 5.68 -6.67 5.19
C LEU A 155 6.34 -7.35 6.38
N GLY A 156 6.29 -8.68 6.46
CA GLY A 156 6.94 -9.47 7.51
C GLY A 156 8.45 -9.32 7.43
N VAL A 157 9.08 -8.89 8.53
CA VAL A 157 10.53 -8.71 8.58
C VAL A 157 11.23 -10.07 8.55
N GLY A 158 12.06 -10.28 7.54
CA GLY A 158 12.93 -11.44 7.35
C GLY A 158 14.07 -11.54 8.36
N ASP A 159 14.90 -12.57 8.22
CA ASP A 159 16.21 -12.65 8.89
C ASP A 159 17.26 -11.96 8.00
N GLY A 160 17.89 -10.87 8.47
CA GLY A 160 19.02 -10.25 7.77
C GLY A 160 19.53 -8.94 8.40
N ASP A 161 20.54 -8.35 7.76
CA ASP A 161 21.20 -7.13 8.25
C ASP A 161 20.37 -5.87 7.98
N ASP A 162 20.42 -4.93 8.93
CA ASP A 162 19.82 -3.61 8.77
C ASP A 162 20.62 -2.79 7.74
N LEU A 163 20.02 -2.50 6.59
CA LEU A 163 20.65 -1.68 5.55
C LEU A 163 20.51 -0.17 5.83
N GLY A 164 19.83 0.23 6.93
CA GLY A 164 19.73 1.60 7.40
C GLY A 164 18.92 2.54 6.50
N PHE A 165 18.43 3.63 7.10
CA PHE A 165 17.63 4.68 6.46
C PHE A 165 18.42 5.99 6.32
N ALA A 166 18.20 6.70 5.21
CA ALA A 166 18.31 8.15 5.18
C ALA A 166 17.27 8.76 4.24
N GLY A 167 16.43 9.63 4.78
CA GLY A 167 15.46 10.40 4.01
C GLY A 167 14.87 11.54 4.84
N ALA A 168 15.40 12.75 4.70
CA ALA A 168 14.78 13.94 5.27
C ALA A 168 13.62 14.37 4.36
N SER A 169 12.43 14.53 4.92
CA SER A 169 11.25 15.09 4.22
C SER A 169 11.56 16.52 3.74
N THR A 170 11.80 16.70 2.44
CA THR A 170 12.04 18.04 1.84
C THR A 170 11.21 18.33 0.59
N GLY A 171 10.26 17.46 0.22
CA GLY A 171 9.49 17.62 -1.02
C GLY A 171 8.35 18.64 -0.92
N ALA A 172 7.64 18.84 -2.02
CA ALA A 172 6.49 19.76 -2.12
C ALA A 172 5.27 19.16 -2.84
N LEU A 173 5.38 17.93 -3.35
CA LEU A 173 4.35 17.23 -4.12
C LEU A 173 4.02 15.89 -3.47
N GLY A 174 2.79 15.41 -3.66
CA GLY A 174 2.31 14.14 -3.10
C GLY A 174 1.57 14.28 -1.77
N PRO A 175 1.17 13.16 -1.17
CA PRO A 175 0.37 13.14 0.05
C PRO A 175 1.23 13.48 1.27
N ARG A 176 0.60 13.78 2.41
CA ARG A 176 1.31 13.83 3.70
C ARG A 176 1.78 12.42 4.06
N ARG A 177 3.07 12.28 4.35
CA ARG A 177 3.74 11.04 4.74
C ARG A 177 4.31 11.19 6.15
N VAL A 178 4.05 10.20 6.99
CA VAL A 178 4.60 10.08 8.35
C VAL A 178 5.46 8.83 8.40
N VAL A 179 6.68 8.94 8.91
CA VAL A 179 7.61 7.82 9.08
C VAL A 179 7.92 7.67 10.55
N THR A 180 7.69 6.47 11.10
CA THR A 180 7.99 6.18 12.50
C THR A 180 9.36 5.54 12.67
N ASP A 181 9.98 5.77 13.82
CA ASP A 181 11.24 5.16 14.22
C ASP A 181 11.34 5.19 15.76
N GLY A 182 11.83 4.11 16.35
CA GLY A 182 11.93 3.95 17.80
C GLY A 182 10.61 4.27 18.51
N ASP A 183 10.64 5.31 19.34
CA ASP A 183 9.51 5.72 20.17
C ASP A 183 8.62 6.81 19.55
N GLY A 184 8.91 7.26 18.32
CA GLY A 184 8.27 8.44 17.75
C GLY A 184 8.27 8.53 16.22
N VAL A 185 8.30 9.78 15.73
CA VAL A 185 8.24 10.13 14.31
C VAL A 185 9.57 10.71 13.87
N CYS A 186 10.18 10.13 12.84
CA CYS A 186 11.43 10.63 12.27
C CYS A 186 11.21 11.52 11.03
N ALA A 187 10.03 11.47 10.40
CA ALA A 187 9.64 12.40 9.34
C ALA A 187 8.11 12.58 9.30
N ASP A 188 7.64 13.83 9.09
CA ASP A 188 6.24 14.17 8.86
C ASP A 188 6.16 15.31 7.85
N GLY A 189 5.59 15.04 6.69
CA GLY A 189 5.52 16.00 5.59
C GLY A 189 5.32 15.32 4.24
N PRO A 190 5.33 16.07 3.13
CA PRO A 190 5.31 15.48 1.79
C PRO A 190 6.54 14.57 1.54
N PRO A 191 6.43 13.56 0.67
CA PRO A 191 7.57 12.69 0.33
C PRO A 191 8.73 13.51 -0.22
N ALA A 192 9.96 13.14 0.15
CA ALA A 192 11.15 13.87 -0.30
C ALA A 192 11.40 13.70 -1.80
N THR A 193 11.02 12.56 -2.35
CA THR A 193 11.22 12.21 -3.76
C THR A 193 9.90 12.29 -4.52
N ALA A 194 9.69 13.41 -5.21
CA ALA A 194 8.56 13.59 -6.11
C ALA A 194 8.98 14.36 -7.37
N SER A 195 8.37 14.04 -8.50
CA SER A 195 8.65 14.64 -9.80
C SER A 195 7.37 14.91 -10.58
N GLN A 196 7.45 15.83 -11.53
CA GLN A 196 6.40 16.08 -12.52
C GLN A 196 7.01 16.08 -13.92
N SER A 197 6.43 15.29 -14.81
CA SER A 197 6.82 15.27 -16.23
C SER A 197 6.25 16.49 -16.98
N ASP A 198 6.80 16.78 -18.17
CA ASP A 198 6.27 17.83 -19.06
C ASP A 198 4.79 17.60 -19.45
N GLY A 199 4.34 16.34 -19.46
CA GLY A 199 2.95 15.95 -19.68
C GLY A 199 2.04 16.14 -18.45
N GLY A 200 2.59 16.64 -17.34
CA GLY A 200 1.87 16.92 -16.10
C GLY A 200 1.66 15.72 -15.17
N VAL A 201 2.14 14.52 -15.55
CA VAL A 201 2.12 13.34 -14.67
C VAL A 201 3.00 13.60 -13.46
N VAL A 202 2.44 13.47 -12.26
CA VAL A 202 3.15 13.61 -10.99
C VAL A 202 3.42 12.21 -10.42
N THR A 203 4.66 11.94 -10.04
CA THR A 203 5.03 10.73 -9.30
C THR A 203 5.58 11.14 -7.94
N ALA A 204 5.03 10.58 -6.87
CA ALA A 204 5.47 10.78 -5.50
C ALA A 204 5.90 9.43 -4.92
N GLU A 205 7.20 9.24 -4.71
CA GLU A 205 7.77 8.02 -4.14
C GLU A 205 7.73 8.13 -2.60
N LEU A 206 6.98 7.24 -1.97
CA LEU A 206 6.69 7.28 -0.53
C LEU A 206 7.72 6.46 0.26
N TRP A 207 8.17 5.32 -0.25
CA TRP A 207 9.19 4.50 0.41
C TRP A 207 9.76 3.45 -0.54
N HIS A 208 11.03 3.10 -0.34
CA HIS A 208 11.69 1.97 -0.98
C HIS A 208 12.38 1.12 0.06
N THR A 209 12.36 -0.21 -0.07
CA THR A 209 13.15 -1.10 0.80
C THR A 209 14.51 -1.48 0.18
N PHE A 210 14.72 -1.19 -1.11
CA PHE A 210 15.93 -1.47 -1.92
C PHE A 210 16.39 -2.94 -2.03
N ALA A 211 15.78 -3.85 -1.27
CA ALA A 211 16.02 -5.28 -1.23
C ALA A 211 14.81 -5.96 -0.53
N PRO A 212 14.69 -7.30 -0.55
CA PRO A 212 13.74 -8.00 0.31
C PRO A 212 13.83 -7.53 1.77
N VAL A 213 12.69 -7.45 2.46
CA VAL A 213 12.61 -6.87 3.81
C VAL A 213 13.27 -7.81 4.83
N ALA A 214 14.30 -7.30 5.51
CA ALA A 214 15.10 -8.00 6.51
C ALA A 214 15.21 -7.25 7.85
N SER A 215 14.84 -5.97 7.89
CA SER A 215 14.83 -5.13 9.10
C SER A 215 13.60 -4.23 9.11
N GLU A 216 13.04 -3.95 10.30
CA GLU A 216 11.99 -2.92 10.49
C GLU A 216 12.50 -1.53 10.09
N LEU A 217 13.80 -1.30 10.24
CA LEU A 217 14.45 -0.04 9.95
C LEU A 217 14.85 0.12 8.48
N GLN A 218 14.61 -0.89 7.64
CA GLN A 218 15.05 -0.92 6.26
C GLN A 218 14.30 0.08 5.37
N GLY A 219 15.06 0.67 4.46
CA GLY A 219 14.54 1.42 3.33
C GLY A 219 14.76 2.92 3.44
N GLY A 220 14.04 3.68 2.62
CA GLY A 220 14.00 5.13 2.69
C GLY A 220 13.56 5.82 1.41
N ASP A 221 13.99 7.07 1.27
CA ASP A 221 13.76 7.89 0.08
C ASP A 221 14.69 7.44 -1.06
N ALA A 222 14.14 7.14 -2.23
CA ALA A 222 14.99 6.85 -3.39
C ALA A 222 15.73 8.11 -3.86
N PRO A 223 17.00 7.96 -4.32
CA PRO A 223 17.67 9.04 -5.04
C PRO A 223 16.85 9.42 -6.28
N VAL A 224 16.73 10.72 -6.54
CA VAL A 224 15.80 11.36 -7.51
C VAL A 224 16.12 11.04 -8.99
N SER A 225 17.03 10.10 -9.29
CA SER A 225 17.49 9.87 -10.67
C SER A 225 16.68 8.79 -11.39
N ASP A 226 15.95 9.25 -12.40
CA ASP A 226 15.18 8.51 -13.42
C ASP A 226 13.96 7.72 -12.93
N MET A 227 12.94 7.66 -13.80
CA MET A 227 11.66 6.98 -13.58
C MET A 227 11.90 5.48 -13.36
N GLN A 228 12.21 5.11 -12.12
CA GLN A 228 12.41 3.73 -11.73
C GLN A 228 11.04 3.08 -11.52
N LEU A 229 10.58 2.37 -12.56
CA LEU A 229 9.33 1.61 -12.50
C LEU A 229 9.44 0.41 -11.54
N ASN A 230 10.55 -0.33 -11.61
CA ASN A 230 10.76 -1.54 -10.81
C ASN A 230 11.36 -1.23 -9.43
N PRO A 231 10.89 -1.87 -8.35
CA PRO A 231 11.57 -1.80 -7.06
C PRO A 231 13.06 -2.20 -7.18
N PRO A 232 14.00 -1.36 -6.70
CA PRO A 232 15.41 -1.70 -6.70
C PRO A 232 15.68 -2.99 -5.92
N GLY A 233 16.61 -3.81 -6.41
CA GLY A 233 17.14 -4.98 -5.71
C GLY A 233 16.12 -6.08 -5.37
N GLY A 234 14.95 -6.11 -6.04
CA GLY A 234 13.87 -7.04 -5.70
C GLY A 234 13.16 -6.68 -4.38
N GLY A 235 13.24 -5.42 -3.96
CA GLY A 235 12.54 -4.91 -2.78
C GLY A 235 11.09 -4.54 -3.04
N VAL A 236 10.57 -3.68 -2.16
CA VAL A 236 9.22 -3.12 -2.23
C VAL A 236 9.34 -1.61 -2.39
N THR A 237 8.54 -1.04 -3.28
CA THR A 237 8.38 0.40 -3.44
C THR A 237 6.93 0.78 -3.20
N TRP A 238 6.67 1.88 -2.52
CA TRP A 238 5.35 2.51 -2.46
C TRP A 238 5.38 3.87 -3.14
N LYS A 239 4.49 4.10 -4.10
CA LYS A 239 4.36 5.37 -4.83
C LYS A 239 2.92 5.76 -5.08
N GLN A 240 2.70 7.06 -5.26
CA GLN A 240 1.48 7.60 -5.86
C GLN A 240 1.78 8.21 -7.22
N VAL A 241 0.91 7.93 -8.19
CA VAL A 241 1.01 8.48 -9.55
C VAL A 241 -0.29 9.19 -9.88
N THR A 242 -0.18 10.47 -10.24
CA THR A 242 -1.31 11.30 -10.66
C THR A 242 -1.18 11.62 -12.15
N ILE A 243 -2.19 11.25 -12.94
CA ILE A 243 -2.26 11.49 -14.38
C ILE A 243 -3.33 12.55 -14.66
N PRO A 244 -2.98 13.69 -15.29
CA PRO A 244 -3.95 14.72 -15.64
C PRO A 244 -4.84 14.27 -16.81
N ALA A 245 -6.09 14.75 -16.85
CA ALA A 245 -7.01 14.49 -17.96
C ALA A 245 -6.51 15.03 -19.31
N SER A 246 -5.60 16.02 -19.29
CA SER A 246 -5.04 16.67 -20.47
C SER A 246 -3.92 15.88 -21.16
N MET A 247 -3.53 14.71 -20.63
CA MET A 247 -2.44 13.92 -21.22
C MET A 247 -2.86 13.35 -22.58
N ALA A 248 -2.16 13.75 -23.64
CA ALA A 248 -2.56 13.51 -25.04
C ALA A 248 -2.30 12.08 -25.54
N ASP A 249 -1.21 11.43 -25.10
CA ASP A 249 -0.86 10.07 -25.52
C ASP A 249 -0.68 9.14 -24.31
N GLN A 250 -1.80 8.60 -23.83
CA GLN A 250 -1.82 7.66 -22.71
C GLN A 250 -1.59 6.21 -23.18
N ALA A 251 -1.77 5.93 -24.47
CA ALA A 251 -1.52 4.60 -25.05
C ALA A 251 -0.02 4.27 -25.08
N ALA A 252 0.85 5.29 -25.21
CA ALA A 252 2.29 5.15 -25.07
C ALA A 252 2.76 4.73 -23.65
N LEU A 253 1.86 4.68 -22.66
CA LEU A 253 2.16 4.20 -21.31
C LEU A 253 1.97 2.68 -21.15
N MET A 254 1.67 1.93 -22.20
CA MET A 254 1.59 0.47 -22.12
C MET A 254 2.96 -0.10 -21.70
N HIS A 255 3.01 -0.77 -20.56
CA HIS A 255 4.25 -1.33 -20.01
C HIS A 255 3.99 -2.59 -19.19
N ARG A 256 5.07 -3.28 -18.84
CA ARG A 256 5.06 -4.34 -17.83
C ARG A 256 6.32 -4.28 -16.99
N THR A 257 6.17 -4.72 -15.74
CA THR A 257 7.22 -4.82 -14.74
C THR A 257 7.22 -6.25 -14.20
N PRO A 258 8.37 -6.84 -13.82
CA PRO A 258 8.41 -8.10 -13.09
C PRO A 258 8.02 -7.86 -11.62
N THR A 259 6.76 -7.46 -11.40
CA THR A 259 6.26 -7.08 -10.08
C THR A 259 4.87 -7.62 -9.82
N ILE A 260 4.56 -7.74 -8.53
CA ILE A 260 3.19 -7.85 -8.02
C ILE A 260 2.86 -6.47 -7.45
N ASP A 261 1.87 -5.79 -8.03
CA ASP A 261 1.48 -4.45 -7.57
C ASP A 261 0.13 -4.49 -6.87
N PHE A 262 0.06 -3.87 -5.70
CA PHE A 262 -1.17 -3.56 -5.00
C PHE A 262 -1.56 -2.13 -5.33
N VAL A 263 -2.48 -1.98 -6.27
CA VAL A 263 -2.92 -0.67 -6.76
C VAL A 263 -4.28 -0.34 -6.19
N ARG A 264 -4.40 0.81 -5.54
CA ARG A 264 -5.67 1.38 -5.14
C ARG A 264 -5.94 2.64 -5.96
N ILE A 265 -7.13 2.77 -6.53
CA ILE A 265 -7.53 4.04 -7.13
C ILE A 265 -7.83 5.03 -6.00
N ALA A 266 -6.95 6.01 -5.84
CA ALA A 266 -7.05 7.03 -4.81
C ALA A 266 -8.08 8.10 -5.17
N GLN A 267 -8.12 8.51 -6.44
CA GLN A 267 -8.99 9.58 -6.93
C GLN A 267 -9.29 9.38 -8.41
N GLY A 268 -10.49 9.79 -8.84
CA GLY A 268 -10.85 9.88 -10.25
C GLY A 268 -11.39 8.58 -10.83
N THR A 269 -11.43 8.52 -12.16
CA THR A 269 -11.86 7.36 -12.94
C THR A 269 -10.81 7.03 -13.98
N VAL A 270 -10.57 5.75 -14.20
CA VAL A 270 -9.52 5.26 -15.10
C VAL A 270 -10.00 3.97 -15.76
N ASP A 271 -9.53 3.71 -16.96
CA ASP A 271 -9.59 2.39 -17.55
C ASP A 271 -8.23 1.70 -17.39
N LEU A 272 -8.25 0.48 -16.87
CA LEU A 272 -7.14 -0.46 -16.97
C LEU A 272 -7.26 -1.21 -18.30
N GLU A 273 -6.29 -1.02 -19.18
CA GLU A 273 -6.23 -1.65 -20.49
C GLU A 273 -5.23 -2.80 -20.48
N LEU A 274 -5.64 -3.97 -20.97
CA LEU A 274 -4.77 -5.10 -21.27
C LEU A 274 -4.84 -5.39 -22.78
N PRO A 275 -3.72 -5.72 -23.45
CA PRO A 275 -3.71 -6.06 -24.87
C PRO A 275 -4.76 -7.12 -25.26
N GLY A 276 -5.58 -6.81 -26.25
CA GLY A 276 -6.60 -7.75 -26.77
C GLY A 276 -7.82 -7.94 -25.86
N GLN A 277 -7.93 -7.20 -24.75
CA GLN A 277 -9.08 -7.23 -23.85
C GLN A 277 -9.88 -5.92 -23.96
N PRO A 278 -11.20 -5.95 -23.69
CA PRO A 278 -11.94 -4.74 -23.39
C PRO A 278 -11.35 -3.99 -22.18
N PRO A 279 -11.34 -2.65 -22.18
CA PRO A 279 -10.89 -1.88 -21.02
C PRO A 279 -11.73 -2.20 -19.77
N THR A 280 -11.06 -2.32 -18.63
CA THR A 280 -11.72 -2.48 -17.33
C THR A 280 -11.87 -1.11 -16.68
N HIS A 281 -13.10 -0.61 -16.59
CA HIS A 281 -13.38 0.68 -15.97
C HIS A 281 -13.26 0.61 -14.44
N LEU A 282 -12.54 1.54 -13.85
CA LEU A 282 -12.24 1.62 -12.42
C LEU A 282 -12.52 3.01 -11.86
N VAL A 283 -12.96 3.04 -10.59
CA VAL A 283 -13.28 4.27 -9.86
C VAL A 283 -12.53 4.34 -8.53
N ALA A 284 -12.51 5.52 -7.90
CA ALA A 284 -11.95 5.69 -6.56
C ALA A 284 -12.46 4.65 -5.55
N GLY A 285 -11.52 3.96 -4.90
CA GLY A 285 -11.78 2.84 -3.99
C GLY A 285 -11.48 1.47 -4.60
N ASP A 286 -11.57 1.31 -5.92
CA ASP A 286 -11.29 0.03 -6.57
C ASP A 286 -9.82 -0.37 -6.37
N CYS A 287 -9.60 -1.66 -6.17
CA CYS A 287 -8.30 -2.25 -5.89
C CYS A 287 -7.92 -3.23 -7.01
N VAL A 288 -6.66 -3.19 -7.45
CA VAL A 288 -6.12 -4.06 -8.49
C VAL A 288 -4.87 -4.76 -7.94
N ILE A 289 -4.80 -6.07 -8.13
CA ILE A 289 -3.59 -6.86 -7.98
C ILE A 289 -3.03 -7.08 -9.39
N GLN A 290 -2.01 -6.31 -9.73
CA GLN A 290 -1.35 -6.37 -11.03
C GLN A 290 -0.23 -7.41 -10.98
N ARG A 291 -0.29 -8.46 -11.81
CA ARG A 291 0.68 -9.58 -11.78
C ARG A 291 1.53 -9.65 -13.04
N GLY A 292 2.40 -8.63 -13.19
CA GLY A 292 3.39 -8.53 -14.27
C GLY A 292 2.83 -8.56 -15.70
N THR A 293 1.54 -8.28 -15.87
CA THR A 293 0.88 -8.19 -17.18
C THR A 293 1.24 -6.89 -17.88
N GLU A 294 1.32 -6.94 -19.21
CA GLU A 294 1.34 -5.73 -20.04
C GLU A 294 0.03 -4.96 -19.87
N HIS A 295 0.13 -3.68 -19.52
CA HIS A 295 -1.02 -2.86 -19.19
C HIS A 295 -0.79 -1.36 -19.39
N ALA A 296 -1.90 -0.61 -19.55
CA ALA A 296 -1.92 0.84 -19.54
C ALA A 296 -3.03 1.36 -18.61
N TRP A 297 -2.80 2.55 -18.04
CA TRP A 297 -3.78 3.28 -17.24
C TRP A 297 -4.25 4.49 -18.04
N ARG A 298 -5.49 4.45 -18.52
CA ARG A 298 -6.08 5.55 -19.28
C ARG A 298 -7.05 6.35 -18.41
N ASN A 299 -6.70 7.57 -18.06
CA ASN A 299 -7.60 8.53 -17.44
C ASN A 299 -8.77 8.84 -18.39
N THR A 300 -9.98 8.48 -17.96
CA THR A 300 -11.24 8.69 -18.69
C THR A 300 -12.12 9.77 -18.08
N GLY A 301 -11.65 10.44 -17.01
CA GLY A 301 -12.40 11.47 -16.33
C GLY A 301 -12.05 12.88 -16.80
N ASP A 302 -12.86 13.85 -16.35
CA ASP A 302 -12.65 15.28 -16.64
C ASP A 302 -11.59 15.95 -15.76
N GLY A 303 -11.04 15.22 -14.79
CA GLY A 303 -10.06 15.69 -13.81
C GLY A 303 -8.88 14.74 -13.64
N PRO A 304 -7.91 15.06 -12.76
CA PRO A 304 -6.81 14.16 -12.51
C PRO A 304 -7.30 12.85 -11.87
N PHE A 305 -6.68 11.75 -12.30
CA PHE A 305 -6.78 10.46 -11.66
C PHE A 305 -5.50 10.19 -10.87
N THR A 306 -5.62 9.55 -9.70
CA THR A 306 -4.47 9.15 -8.88
C THR A 306 -4.58 7.70 -8.48
N LEU A 307 -3.49 6.94 -8.65
CA LEU A 307 -3.31 5.61 -8.08
C LEU A 307 -2.27 5.63 -6.96
N SER A 308 -2.45 4.77 -5.97
CA SER A 308 -1.48 4.44 -4.91
C SER A 308 -1.05 2.99 -5.13
N ALA A 309 0.23 2.76 -5.39
CA ALA A 309 0.76 1.45 -5.75
C ALA A 309 1.89 1.03 -4.81
N VAL A 310 1.68 -0.10 -4.12
CA VAL A 310 2.79 -0.84 -3.48
C VAL A 310 3.24 -1.91 -4.46
N MET A 311 4.45 -1.77 -4.99
CA MET A 311 5.03 -2.65 -5.99
C MET A 311 6.06 -3.56 -5.32
N ILE A 312 5.92 -4.86 -5.52
CA ILE A 312 6.81 -5.88 -4.97
C ILE A 312 7.63 -6.44 -6.12
N GLY A 313 8.95 -6.24 -6.08
CA GLY A 313 9.87 -6.82 -7.05
C GLY A 313 9.93 -8.32 -6.90
N VAL A 314 9.72 -9.03 -7.99
CA VAL A 314 10.04 -10.45 -8.09
C VAL A 314 11.20 -10.59 -9.07
N GLY A 315 12.13 -11.51 -8.82
CA GLY A 315 13.29 -11.67 -9.69
C GLY A 315 12.86 -11.92 -11.15
N ASP A 316 13.71 -11.51 -12.10
CA ASP A 316 13.62 -12.06 -13.45
C ASP A 316 13.96 -13.55 -13.33
N GLY A 317 12.92 -14.39 -13.33
CA GLY A 317 13.07 -15.85 -13.27
C GLY A 317 13.95 -16.41 -14.38
#